data_AF-A0A369CFM0-F1
#
_entry.id   AF-A0A369CFM0-F1
#
_cell.length_a   1.000
_cell.length_b   1.000
_cell.length_c   1.000
_cell.angle_alpha   90.00
_cell.angle_beta   90.00
_cell.angle_gamma   90.00
#
_symmetry.space_group_name_H-M   'P 1'
#
loop_
_entity.id
_entity.type
_entity.pdbx_description
1 polymer ?
#
loop_
_entity_poly.entity_id
_entity_poly.type
_entity_poly.pdbx_seq_one_letter_code
_entity_poly.pdbx_strand_id
1 'polypeptide(L)'
;MSHSCLILTPADPDAGTPSPDALLAALRDLGLVHPDSVDAGAGRLAPGGKLLWHVTFLGCSPALALHGEGDGPPCHLRIRQTPGQVELLVGGNAVTPRCPGCASPLREWRTALAGWRMDPEAAWRCPACGCASTPARLDWRRHGGAGRLFVEIWGVFPGEAVPGDGLMARLETLGAGPWRYFYHQPGKDG
;
A
#
# COMPACT_ATOMS: atom_id res chain seq x y z
N MET A 1 12.91 -15.52 0.67
CA MET A 1 12.68 -14.74 -0.56
C MET A 1 12.10 -13.38 -0.14
N SER A 2 12.54 -12.28 -0.75
CA SER A 2 12.07 -10.95 -0.38
C SER A 2 10.63 -10.79 -0.87
N HIS A 3 9.65 -10.86 0.04
CA HIS A 3 8.28 -10.60 -0.34
C HIS A 3 8.14 -9.09 -0.58
N SER A 4 7.69 -8.66 -1.75
CA SER A 4 7.44 -7.25 -2.06
C SER A 4 6.00 -7.09 -2.50
N CYS A 5 5.40 -5.95 -2.17
CA CYS A 5 4.06 -5.63 -2.64
C CYS A 5 3.90 -4.16 -3.04
N LEU A 6 3.04 -3.95 -4.03
CA LEU A 6 2.41 -2.67 -4.32
C LEU A 6 1.16 -2.54 -3.44
N ILE A 7 1.07 -1.46 -2.67
CA ILE A 7 -0.02 -1.21 -1.75
C ILE A 7 -0.85 -0.03 -2.25
N LEU A 8 -2.17 -0.21 -2.31
CA LEU A 8 -3.15 0.84 -2.55
C LEU A 8 -3.90 1.14 -1.25
N THR A 9 -4.08 2.42 -0.94
CA THR A 9 -4.76 2.87 0.28
C THR A 9 -5.36 4.26 0.06
N PRO A 10 -6.41 4.66 0.79
CA PRO A 10 -6.86 6.05 0.82
C PRO A 10 -5.70 7.01 1.13
N ALA A 11 -5.71 8.18 0.49
CA ALA A 11 -4.67 9.20 0.64
C ALA A 11 -4.70 9.84 2.03
N ASP A 12 -5.89 10.05 2.58
CA ASP A 12 -6.09 10.47 3.96
C ASP A 12 -6.10 9.22 4.87
N PRO A 13 -5.11 9.03 5.76
CA PRO A 13 -5.03 7.85 6.61
C PRO A 13 -6.22 7.71 7.58
N ASP A 14 -6.92 8.81 7.85
CA ASP A 14 -8.07 8.88 8.75
C ASP A 14 -9.41 8.69 8.06
N ALA A 15 -9.43 8.56 6.73
CA ALA A 15 -10.65 8.35 5.97
C ALA A 15 -11.42 7.11 6.45
N GLY A 16 -12.75 7.18 6.29
CA GLY A 16 -13.59 6.00 6.48
C GLY A 16 -13.17 4.88 5.54
N THR A 17 -13.24 3.64 6.01
CA THR A 17 -12.94 2.46 5.18
C THR A 17 -14.21 1.95 4.53
N PRO A 18 -14.21 1.66 3.22
CA PRO A 18 -15.33 0.96 2.59
C PRO A 18 -15.52 -0.42 3.24
N SER A 19 -16.74 -0.96 3.14
CA SER A 19 -16.99 -2.30 3.64
C SER A 19 -16.11 -3.32 2.87
N PRO A 20 -15.64 -4.40 3.54
CA PRO A 20 -14.91 -5.47 2.88
C PRO A 20 -15.61 -5.99 1.62
N ASP A 21 -16.93 -6.18 1.71
CA ASP A 21 -17.75 -6.71 0.61
C ASP A 21 -17.81 -5.76 -0.59
N ALA A 22 -18.01 -4.46 -0.35
CA ALA A 22 -18.05 -3.48 -1.44
C ALA A 22 -16.69 -3.34 -2.13
N LEU A 23 -15.60 -3.38 -1.36
CA LEU A 23 -14.24 -3.36 -1.89
C LEU A 23 -13.95 -4.63 -2.71
N LEU A 24 -14.25 -5.81 -2.17
CA LEU A 24 -14.04 -7.08 -2.86
C LEU A 24 -14.88 -7.17 -4.14
N ALA A 25 -16.14 -6.73 -4.09
CA ALA A 25 -16.99 -6.65 -5.27
C ALA A 25 -16.39 -5.75 -6.34
N ALA A 26 -15.93 -4.55 -5.97
CA ALA A 26 -15.27 -3.64 -6.92
C ALA A 26 -13.99 -4.23 -7.52
N LEU A 27 -13.17 -4.94 -6.74
CA LEU A 27 -11.97 -5.61 -7.24
C LEU A 27 -12.31 -6.78 -8.18
N ARG A 28 -13.40 -7.50 -7.94
CA ARG A 28 -13.90 -8.55 -8.84
C ARG A 28 -14.49 -7.97 -10.13
N ASP A 29 -15.26 -6.89 -10.05
CA ASP A 29 -15.84 -6.21 -11.22
C ASP A 29 -14.76 -5.74 -12.20
N LEU A 30 -13.65 -5.23 -11.66
CA LEU A 30 -12.47 -4.84 -12.44
C LEU A 30 -11.69 -6.06 -12.97
N GLY A 31 -11.96 -7.26 -12.46
CA GLY A 31 -11.19 -8.47 -12.78
C GLY A 31 -9.78 -8.47 -12.19
N LEU A 32 -9.54 -7.75 -11.08
CA LEU A 32 -8.29 -7.82 -10.31
C LEU A 32 -8.24 -9.06 -9.41
N VAL A 33 -9.40 -9.54 -8.95
CA VAL A 33 -9.53 -10.75 -8.12
C VAL A 33 -10.33 -11.80 -8.89
N HIS A 34 -9.89 -13.05 -8.84
CA HIS A 34 -10.60 -14.17 -9.47
C HIS A 34 -12.01 -14.30 -8.86
N PRO A 35 -13.08 -14.49 -9.66
CA PRO A 35 -14.46 -14.53 -9.16
C PRO A 35 -14.69 -15.57 -8.04
N ASP A 36 -14.12 -16.76 -8.23
CA ASP A 36 -14.23 -17.87 -7.27
C ASP A 36 -13.23 -17.78 -6.11
N SER A 37 -12.37 -16.76 -6.09
CA SER A 37 -11.43 -16.59 -4.99
C SER A 37 -12.22 -16.22 -3.73
N VAL A 38 -12.17 -17.10 -2.74
CA VAL A 38 -12.68 -16.86 -1.39
C VAL A 38 -11.50 -16.56 -0.47
N ASP A 39 -11.67 -15.61 0.44
CA ASP A 39 -10.70 -15.42 1.51
C ASP A 39 -10.90 -16.55 2.54
N ALA A 40 -10.21 -17.68 2.33
CA ALA A 40 -10.30 -18.86 3.18
C ALA A 40 -9.58 -18.72 4.54
N GLY A 41 -9.37 -17.49 5.02
CA GLY A 41 -8.70 -17.17 6.29
C GLY A 41 -7.19 -16.97 6.19
N ALA A 42 -6.58 -17.26 5.03
CA ALA A 42 -5.16 -17.00 4.77
C ALA A 42 -4.89 -15.58 4.23
N GLY A 43 -5.93 -14.81 3.92
CA GLY A 43 -5.80 -13.44 3.38
C GLY A 43 -5.14 -13.39 2.01
N ARG A 44 -5.20 -14.46 1.21
CA ARG A 44 -4.65 -14.49 -0.15
C ARG A 44 -5.77 -14.70 -1.16
N LEU A 45 -5.95 -13.72 -2.03
CA LEU A 45 -6.89 -13.74 -3.13
C LEU A 45 -6.13 -13.99 -4.43
N ALA A 46 -6.64 -14.94 -5.23
CA ALA A 46 -6.08 -15.22 -6.54
C ALA A 46 -6.27 -14.01 -7.48
N PRO A 47 -5.25 -13.63 -8.27
CA PRO A 47 -5.40 -12.54 -9.22
C PRO A 47 -6.41 -12.91 -10.31
N GLY A 48 -7.19 -11.92 -10.73
CA GLY A 48 -8.10 -12.06 -11.86
C GLY A 48 -7.39 -11.82 -13.19
N GLY A 49 -8.02 -12.26 -14.29
CA GLY A 49 -7.44 -12.19 -15.63
C GLY A 49 -7.20 -10.78 -16.18
N LYS A 50 -7.69 -9.72 -15.52
CA LYS A 50 -7.49 -8.32 -15.94
C LYS A 50 -6.51 -7.56 -15.05
N LEU A 51 -5.78 -8.23 -14.15
CA LEU A 51 -4.78 -7.56 -13.29
C LEU A 51 -3.79 -6.71 -14.12
N LEU A 52 -3.25 -7.28 -15.20
CA LEU A 52 -2.27 -6.60 -16.07
C LEU A 52 -2.87 -5.44 -16.88
N TRP A 53 -4.20 -5.31 -16.94
CA TRP A 53 -4.85 -4.16 -17.58
C TRP A 53 -4.96 -2.98 -16.62
N HIS A 54 -5.01 -3.27 -15.32
CA HIS A 54 -5.20 -2.29 -14.25
C HIS A 54 -3.91 -1.93 -13.52
N VAL A 55 -2.83 -2.69 -13.75
CA VAL A 55 -1.51 -2.45 -13.20
C VAL A 55 -0.49 -2.50 -14.34
N THR A 56 0.11 -1.36 -14.64
CA THR A 56 1.10 -1.21 -15.71
C THR A 56 2.48 -1.59 -15.20
N PHE A 57 3.14 -2.54 -15.86
CA PHE A 57 4.49 -2.96 -15.55
C PHE A 57 5.51 -2.19 -16.41
N LEU A 58 6.46 -1.55 -15.73
CA LEU A 58 7.48 -0.67 -16.31
C LEU A 58 8.75 -1.48 -16.59
N GLY A 59 8.65 -2.49 -17.45
CA GLY A 59 9.75 -3.41 -17.80
C GLY A 59 9.38 -4.41 -18.90
N CYS A 60 10.38 -5.08 -19.48
CA CYS A 60 10.19 -5.85 -20.72
C CYS A 60 9.52 -7.23 -20.57
N SER A 61 9.33 -7.74 -19.35
CA SER A 61 8.52 -8.94 -19.07
C SER A 61 8.54 -9.19 -17.56
N PRO A 62 7.52 -8.78 -16.78
CA PRO A 62 7.47 -9.16 -15.38
C PRO A 62 7.26 -10.68 -15.29
N ALA A 63 8.15 -11.38 -14.61
CA ALA A 63 8.01 -12.81 -14.34
C ALA A 63 6.98 -13.04 -13.23
N LEU A 64 5.74 -12.55 -13.40
CA LEU A 64 4.69 -12.79 -12.41
C LEU A 64 4.10 -14.17 -12.61
N ALA A 65 4.21 -15.02 -11.59
CA ALA A 65 3.47 -16.26 -11.54
C ALA A 65 2.03 -15.96 -11.09
N LEU A 66 1.17 -15.53 -12.02
CA LEU A 66 -0.24 -15.18 -11.74
C LEU A 66 -1.06 -16.37 -11.22
N HIS A 67 -0.76 -17.58 -11.66
CA HIS A 67 -1.46 -18.80 -11.24
C HIS A 67 -0.48 -19.88 -10.73
N GLY A 68 0.70 -19.47 -10.26
CA GLY A 68 1.79 -20.39 -9.92
C GLY A 68 2.53 -20.95 -11.15
N GLU A 69 2.17 -20.49 -12.34
CA GLU A 69 2.87 -20.80 -13.59
C GLU A 69 3.96 -19.74 -13.85
N GLY A 70 5.23 -20.13 -13.77
CA GLY A 70 6.39 -19.26 -14.01
C GLY A 70 7.44 -19.27 -12.90
N ASP A 71 8.65 -18.77 -13.20
CA ASP A 71 9.81 -18.81 -12.28
C ASP A 71 9.88 -17.65 -11.28
N GLY A 72 8.97 -16.66 -11.35
CA GLY A 72 8.98 -15.52 -10.43
C GLY A 72 8.04 -15.65 -9.24
N PRO A 73 7.96 -14.60 -8.40
CA PRO A 73 7.24 -14.68 -7.14
C PRO A 73 5.73 -14.90 -7.36
N PRO A 74 5.06 -15.68 -6.48
CA PRO A 74 3.63 -15.92 -6.59
C PRO A 74 2.86 -14.61 -6.41
N CYS A 75 2.11 -14.22 -7.44
CA CYS A 75 1.27 -13.04 -7.42
C CYS A 75 -0.05 -13.36 -6.72
N HIS A 76 -0.42 -12.55 -5.73
CA HIS A 76 -1.71 -12.64 -5.06
C HIS A 76 -2.09 -11.29 -4.47
N LEU A 77 -3.38 -11.11 -4.22
CA LEU A 77 -3.90 -9.92 -3.56
C LEU A 77 -4.18 -10.23 -2.09
N ARG A 78 -4.09 -9.22 -1.24
CA ARG A 78 -4.57 -9.26 0.14
C ARG A 78 -5.31 -7.97 0.45
N ILE A 79 -6.45 -8.08 1.12
CA ILE A 79 -7.14 -6.94 1.71
C ILE A 79 -6.83 -6.96 3.20
N ARG A 80 -6.20 -5.91 3.70
CA ARG A 80 -5.94 -5.74 5.13
C ARG A 80 -6.68 -4.53 5.65
N GLN A 81 -7.48 -4.72 6.68
CA GLN A 81 -8.18 -3.65 7.37
C GLN A 81 -7.84 -3.70 8.85
N THR A 82 -7.62 -2.52 9.43
CA THR A 82 -7.34 -2.34 10.85
C THR A 82 -8.33 -1.31 11.39
N PRO A 83 -9.54 -1.75 11.79
CA PRO A 83 -10.57 -0.84 12.25
C PRO A 83 -10.11 -0.03 13.47
N GLY A 84 -10.32 1.28 13.44
CA GLY A 84 -10.09 2.16 14.59
C GLY A 84 -8.64 2.59 14.85
N GLN A 85 -7.65 2.06 14.12
CA GLN A 85 -6.25 2.46 14.30
C GLN A 85 -5.53 2.64 12.96
N VAL A 86 -4.89 3.80 12.78
CA VAL A 86 -4.01 4.04 11.63
C VAL A 86 -2.74 3.21 11.79
N GLU A 87 -2.43 2.40 10.79
CA GLU A 87 -1.16 1.69 10.72
C GLU A 87 -0.18 2.43 9.81
N LEU A 88 1.08 2.51 10.25
CA LEU A 88 2.20 2.96 9.44
C LEU A 88 2.95 1.75 8.87
N LEU A 89 2.96 1.62 7.54
CA LEU A 89 3.69 0.58 6.82
C LEU A 89 4.97 1.16 6.20
N VAL A 90 6.09 0.80 6.82
CA VAL A 90 7.44 1.14 6.37
C VAL A 90 8.33 -0.09 6.49
N GLY A 91 8.92 -0.47 5.36
CA GLY A 91 9.66 -1.71 5.20
C GLY A 91 11.16 -1.52 4.97
N GLY A 92 11.83 -2.58 4.53
CA GLY A 92 13.25 -2.56 4.19
C GLY A 92 13.61 -1.60 3.04
N ASN A 93 12.63 -1.26 2.20
CA ASN A 93 12.77 -0.28 1.12
C ASN A 93 12.55 1.18 1.56
N ALA A 94 12.28 1.43 2.85
CA ALA A 94 11.96 2.76 3.34
C ALA A 94 13.14 3.73 3.16
N VAL A 95 12.81 4.91 2.63
CA VAL A 95 13.74 6.03 2.44
C VAL A 95 13.48 7.12 3.46
N THR A 96 14.39 8.10 3.55
CA THR A 96 14.20 9.29 4.39
C THR A 96 12.91 10.02 4.01
N PRO A 97 11.92 10.12 4.92
CA PRO A 97 10.69 10.84 4.67
C PRO A 97 10.93 12.35 4.68
N ARG A 98 9.99 13.09 4.08
CA ARG A 98 10.04 14.55 3.97
C ARG A 98 8.88 15.22 4.70
N CYS A 99 9.14 16.43 5.18
CA CYS A 99 8.09 17.30 5.73
C CYS A 99 7.04 17.60 4.66
N PRO A 100 5.73 17.46 4.94
CA PRO A 100 4.69 17.83 3.98
C PRO A 100 4.62 19.35 3.73
N GLY A 101 5.09 20.19 4.67
CA GLY A 101 5.04 21.64 4.53
C GLY A 101 6.20 22.25 3.73
N CYS A 102 7.43 21.74 3.88
CA CYS A 102 8.62 22.34 3.24
C CYS A 102 9.52 21.35 2.50
N ALA A 103 9.12 20.07 2.40
CA ALA A 103 9.90 18.98 1.80
C ALA A 103 11.30 18.72 2.41
N SER A 104 11.64 19.37 3.54
CA SER A 104 12.90 19.12 4.23
C SER A 104 12.97 17.68 4.74
N PRO A 105 14.13 17.00 4.59
CA PRO A 105 14.28 15.61 4.98
C PRO A 105 14.32 15.44 6.50
N LEU A 106 13.66 14.41 7.02
CA LEU A 106 13.76 14.01 8.42
C LEU A 106 14.85 12.94 8.57
N ARG A 107 16.09 13.36 8.86
CA ARG A 107 17.27 12.45 8.88
C ARG A 107 17.18 11.37 9.95
N GLU A 108 16.74 11.73 11.15
CA GLU A 108 16.64 10.84 12.32
C GLU A 108 15.35 10.01 12.37
N TRP A 109 14.69 9.79 11.24
CA TRP A 109 13.38 9.13 11.18
C TRP A 109 13.41 7.68 11.68
N ARG A 110 14.53 6.96 11.53
CA ARG A 110 14.66 5.56 11.98
C ARG A 110 14.61 5.45 13.50
N THR A 111 15.28 6.37 14.19
CA THR A 111 15.24 6.45 15.66
C THR A 111 13.84 6.83 16.14
N ALA A 112 13.16 7.74 15.43
CA ALA A 112 11.80 8.15 15.73
C ALA A 112 10.75 7.04 15.50
N LEU A 113 11.04 6.07 14.62
CA LEU A 113 10.08 5.02 14.23
C LEU A 113 9.61 4.15 15.41
N ALA A 114 10.49 3.84 16.35
CA ALA A 114 10.10 3.06 17.54
C ALA A 114 9.05 3.81 18.38
N GLY A 115 9.25 5.12 18.59
CA GLY A 115 8.28 5.98 19.26
C GLY A 115 6.95 6.04 18.51
N TRP A 116 6.99 6.17 17.19
CA TRP A 116 5.79 6.20 16.35
C TRP A 116 5.01 4.89 16.29
N ARG A 117 5.69 3.75 16.46
CA ARG A 117 5.00 2.46 16.60
C ARG A 117 4.25 2.34 17.91
N MET A 118 4.78 2.95 18.97
CA MET A 118 4.13 2.99 20.29
C MET A 118 3.01 4.04 20.34
N ASP A 119 3.17 5.16 19.63
CA ASP A 119 2.19 6.23 19.53
C ASP A 119 2.14 6.79 18.09
N PRO A 120 1.31 6.19 17.20
CA PRO A 120 1.18 6.62 15.80
C PRO A 120 0.63 8.04 15.62
N GLU A 121 -0.03 8.58 16.65
CA GLU A 121 -0.59 9.93 16.67
C GLU A 121 0.39 10.97 17.24
N ALA A 122 1.56 10.54 17.71
CA ALA A 122 2.61 11.41 18.24
C ALA A 122 2.96 12.51 17.22
N ALA A 123 2.62 13.75 17.57
CA ALA A 123 2.90 14.90 16.73
C ALA A 123 4.42 15.12 16.61
N TRP A 124 4.89 15.19 15.37
CA TRP A 124 6.22 15.65 15.00
C TRP A 124 6.15 17.09 14.49
N ARG A 125 7.11 17.93 14.90
CA ARG A 125 7.27 19.28 14.38
C ARG A 125 8.52 19.38 13.53
N CYS A 126 8.38 19.92 12.31
CA CYS A 126 9.50 20.12 11.43
C CYS A 126 10.46 21.19 11.97
N PRO A 127 11.76 20.91 12.13
CA PRO A 127 12.73 21.90 12.60
C PRO A 127 13.00 23.01 11.58
N ALA A 128 12.70 22.79 10.30
CA ALA A 128 12.96 23.76 9.25
C ALA A 128 11.84 24.78 9.05
N CYS A 129 10.57 24.36 9.17
CA CYS A 129 9.41 25.22 8.89
C CYS A 129 8.36 25.27 10.02
N GLY A 130 8.55 24.52 11.10
CA GLY A 130 7.61 24.49 12.23
C GLY A 130 6.30 23.70 11.99
N CYS A 131 6.08 23.19 10.76
CA CYS A 131 4.90 22.39 10.42
C CYS A 131 4.73 21.20 11.38
N ALA A 132 3.56 21.10 11.98
CA ALA A 132 3.16 19.93 12.77
C ALA A 132 2.57 18.86 11.85
N SER A 133 2.98 17.61 12.02
CA SER A 133 2.51 16.46 11.26
C SER A 133 2.56 15.22 12.14
N THR A 134 1.84 14.17 11.75
CA THR A 134 2.04 12.82 12.28
C THR A 134 2.92 12.01 11.34
N PRO A 135 3.48 10.87 11.79
CA PRO A 135 4.24 9.95 10.94
C PRO A 135 3.44 9.47 9.73
N ALA A 136 2.13 9.28 9.92
CA ALA A 136 1.18 8.87 8.90
C ALA A 136 1.03 9.88 7.75
N ARG A 137 1.31 11.16 8.03
CA ARG A 137 1.18 12.30 7.11
C ARG A 137 2.51 12.77 6.51
N LEU A 138 3.63 12.13 6.86
CA LEU A 138 4.91 12.41 6.23
C LEU A 138 4.93 11.94 4.77
N ASP A 139 5.74 12.61 3.94
CA ASP A 139 5.98 12.15 2.57
C ASP A 139 7.05 11.06 2.56
N TRP A 140 6.59 9.82 2.47
CA TRP A 140 7.42 8.61 2.35
C TRP A 140 7.85 8.30 0.91
N ARG A 141 7.56 9.18 -0.06
CA ARG A 141 8.03 9.10 -1.45
C ARG A 141 7.69 7.78 -2.17
N ARG A 142 6.54 7.16 -1.85
CA ARG A 142 6.12 5.82 -2.31
C ARG A 142 6.94 4.65 -1.75
N HIS A 143 7.73 4.83 -0.71
CA HIS A 143 8.46 3.77 -0.01
C HIS A 143 7.89 3.48 1.38
N GLY A 144 6.63 3.83 1.57
CA GLY A 144 5.89 3.68 2.82
C GLY A 144 4.61 4.48 2.74
N GLY A 145 3.73 4.24 3.70
CA GLY A 145 2.46 4.92 3.79
C GLY A 145 1.70 4.49 5.04
N ALA A 146 0.60 5.17 5.30
CA ALA A 146 -0.26 4.88 6.42
C ALA A 146 -1.72 4.87 6.02
N GLY A 147 -2.53 4.12 6.77
CA GLY A 147 -3.97 4.01 6.57
C GLY A 147 -4.59 2.95 7.46
N ARG A 148 -5.89 2.77 7.31
CA ARG A 148 -6.70 1.75 8.01
C ARG A 148 -7.15 0.61 7.09
N LEU A 149 -6.88 0.76 5.79
CA LEU A 149 -7.21 -0.19 4.73
C LEU A 149 -6.06 -0.23 3.73
N PHE A 150 -5.66 -1.43 3.35
CA PHE A 150 -4.61 -1.70 2.37
C PHE A 150 -5.08 -2.79 1.41
N VAL A 151 -5.06 -2.49 0.11
CA VAL A 151 -5.10 -3.49 -0.95
C VAL A 151 -3.67 -3.76 -1.36
N GLU A 152 -3.16 -4.94 -1.02
CA GLU A 152 -1.78 -5.33 -1.25
C GLU A 152 -1.70 -6.29 -2.43
N ILE A 153 -0.94 -5.91 -3.45
CA ILE A 153 -0.65 -6.73 -4.64
C ILE A 153 0.77 -7.26 -4.49
N TRP A 154 0.88 -8.53 -4.12
CA TRP A 154 2.15 -9.20 -3.84
C TRP A 154 2.81 -9.72 -5.10
N GLY A 155 4.14 -9.86 -5.03
CA GLY A 155 4.96 -10.26 -6.18
C GLY A 155 5.40 -9.10 -7.06
N VAL A 156 5.08 -7.86 -6.66
CA VAL A 156 5.47 -6.63 -7.36
C VAL A 156 6.65 -5.96 -6.64
N PHE A 157 7.77 -5.78 -7.35
CA PHE A 157 8.94 -5.09 -6.79
C PHE A 157 8.80 -3.56 -6.85
N PRO A 158 9.52 -2.81 -5.97
CA PRO A 158 9.49 -1.35 -6.00
C PRO A 158 9.84 -0.77 -7.37
N GLY A 159 8.95 0.07 -7.90
CA GLY A 159 9.11 0.74 -9.19
C GLY A 159 8.79 -0.13 -10.41
N GLU A 160 8.52 -1.42 -10.23
CA GLU A 160 8.25 -2.34 -11.34
C GLU A 160 6.85 -2.17 -11.92
N ALA A 161 5.88 -1.75 -11.10
CA ALA A 161 4.51 -1.59 -11.54
C ALA A 161 3.82 -0.39 -10.92
N VAL A 162 2.88 0.21 -11.65
CA VAL A 162 2.05 1.32 -11.19
C VAL A 162 0.57 1.01 -11.40
N PRO A 163 -0.32 1.39 -10.48
CA PRO A 163 -1.75 1.24 -10.70
C PRO A 163 -2.19 2.19 -11.82
N GLY A 164 -3.05 1.70 -12.72
CA GLY A 164 -3.63 2.51 -13.78
C GLY A 164 -4.75 3.42 -13.26
N ASP A 165 -4.99 4.53 -13.95
CA ASP A 165 -5.95 5.56 -13.53
C ASP A 165 -7.37 5.01 -13.36
N GLY A 166 -7.80 4.07 -14.21
CA GLY A 166 -9.12 3.46 -14.10
C GLY A 166 -9.32 2.63 -12.82
N LEU A 167 -8.26 2.00 -12.31
CA LEU A 167 -8.29 1.31 -11.02
C LEU A 167 -8.44 2.33 -9.88
N MET A 168 -7.62 3.37 -9.90
CA MET A 168 -7.66 4.42 -8.87
C MET A 168 -9.02 5.12 -8.84
N ALA A 169 -9.55 5.50 -9.99
CA ALA A 169 -10.87 6.12 -10.11
C ALA A 169 -11.99 5.21 -9.59
N ARG A 170 -11.97 3.91 -9.90
CA ARG A 170 -12.97 2.96 -9.36
C ARG A 170 -12.89 2.86 -7.84
N LEU A 171 -11.70 2.82 -7.26
CA LEU A 171 -11.52 2.77 -5.81
C LEU A 171 -12.03 4.05 -5.12
N GLU A 172 -11.85 5.22 -5.74
CA GLU A 172 -12.39 6.49 -5.24
C GLU A 172 -13.92 6.49 -5.15
N THR A 173 -14.62 5.80 -6.08
CA THR A 173 -16.09 5.69 -6.03
C THR A 173 -16.63 4.95 -4.80
N LEU A 174 -15.76 4.29 -4.02
CA LEU A 174 -16.13 3.61 -2.78
C LEU A 174 -16.29 4.55 -1.57
N GLY A 175 -16.07 5.86 -1.76
CA GLY A 175 -16.37 6.88 -0.74
C GLY A 175 -15.27 7.12 0.29
N ALA A 176 -14.07 6.57 0.09
CA ALA A 176 -12.91 6.76 0.98
C ALA A 176 -12.05 7.99 0.61
N GLY A 177 -12.49 8.81 -0.34
CA GLY A 177 -11.71 9.91 -0.91
C GLY A 177 -10.66 9.44 -1.91
N PRO A 178 -9.69 10.32 -2.27
CA PRO A 178 -8.62 9.99 -3.21
C PRO A 178 -7.79 8.81 -2.73
N TRP A 179 -7.31 7.98 -3.65
CA TRP A 179 -6.42 6.86 -3.33
C TRP A 179 -4.97 7.18 -3.71
N ARG A 180 -4.03 6.57 -2.98
CA ARG A 180 -2.60 6.62 -3.26
C ARG A 180 -2.02 5.21 -3.31
N TYR A 181 -0.77 5.12 -3.77
CA TYR A 181 -0.03 3.88 -3.73
C TYR A 181 1.41 4.06 -3.25
N PHE A 182 1.98 2.97 -2.75
CA PHE A 182 3.39 2.88 -2.37
C PHE A 182 3.87 1.44 -2.44
N TYR A 183 5.18 1.23 -2.42
CA TYR A 183 5.80 -0.09 -2.37
C TYR A 183 6.23 -0.42 -0.96
N HIS A 184 6.04 -1.66 -0.57
CA HIS A 184 6.43 -2.16 0.73
C HIS A 184 7.20 -3.47 0.59
N GLN A 185 8.36 -3.52 1.24
CA GLN A 185 9.13 -4.74 1.43
C GLN A 185 9.16 -5.03 2.93
N PRO A 186 8.38 -5.98 3.46
CA PRO A 186 8.47 -6.37 4.86
C PRO A 186 9.93 -6.68 5.22
N GLY A 187 10.40 -6.19 6.36
CA GLY A 187 11.73 -6.54 6.87
C GLY A 187 11.84 -8.04 7.15
N LYS A 188 13.07 -8.54 7.32
CA LYS A 188 13.29 -9.95 7.72
C LYS A 188 12.76 -10.29 9.12
N ASP A 189 12.38 -9.28 9.90
CA ASP A 189 11.96 -9.40 11.30
C ASP A 189 10.46 -9.07 11.44
N GLY A 190 9.62 -9.83 10.74
CA GLY A 190 8.16 -9.87 10.91
C GLY A 190 7.69 -11.28 11.18
#